data_AF-A0A8H3W4T1-F1
#
_entry.id   AF-A0A8H3W4T1-F1
#
_cell.length_a   1.000
_cell.length_b   1.000
_cell.length_c   1.000
_cell.angle_alpha   90.00
_cell.angle_beta   90.00
_cell.angle_gamma   90.00
#
_symmetry.space_group_name_H-M   'P 1'
#
loop_
_entity.id
_entity.type
_entity.pdbx_description
1 polymer ?
#
loop_
_entity_poly.entity_id
_entity_poly.type
_entity_poly.pdbx_seq_one_letter_code
_entity_poly.pdbx_strand_id
1 'polypeptide(L)'
;MESTYATAWGVFNTIRWGLIMVLVQVLEQTSLTFVGHAWGAWRRVIGVEDLQPKAKKTNILAINRPDLHSLIIAIVIEVPMCLFLTYFGAGPLARYLSGSDEVADVTAMMWRTMDWCCIFYAMPTMLATVLLATRPRWYLWQILAGNFLLRDLQPLKFTFITIAGQISHFAIALLATLSAVAEGKEAKACKAHGVKTHHHHTKHAHNSTAFGFSLPPKTSTVLPTTTLATLVQPTIQSSQVKDAEAKTSPGNPITAQEARSGAVSTTDSTPAAAVQTASSETFIGLGTRYGLSDGCTEENCWQNGACSFVDYELPAGLDGSTCVSDAIFGNGENCGGCIAVTYMGKTLKIMVTNRTGGNATHLDMTPNTWSKLTNGYSGGGVDGIEWEWIACPLLESSPLQVHMHKGASQYWFAATIENATLRTKKVEVSSDEGATWKAATLHGPNMWELTGTLPSATAWVRVTSINGDEVIVKDVTLASGKVTKATENY
;
A
#
# COMPACT_ATOMS: atom_id res chain seq x y z
N MET A 1 -9.21 8.90 23.75
CA MET A 1 -7.99 9.61 23.30
C MET A 1 -7.43 9.03 22.01
N GLU A 2 -7.35 7.70 21.86
CA GLU A 2 -6.79 7.05 20.65
C GLU A 2 -7.58 7.33 19.35
N SER A 3 -8.92 7.23 19.39
CA SER A 3 -9.79 7.56 18.24
C SER A 3 -9.69 9.03 17.79
N THR A 4 -9.59 9.96 18.75
CA THR A 4 -9.43 11.41 18.49
C THR A 4 -8.10 11.69 17.80
N TYR A 5 -7.01 11.08 18.28
CA TYR A 5 -5.68 11.23 17.69
C TYR A 5 -5.62 10.65 16.28
N ALA A 6 -6.17 9.46 16.05
CA ALA A 6 -6.20 8.83 14.73
C ALA A 6 -6.98 9.69 13.70
N THR A 7 -8.11 10.27 14.13
CA THR A 7 -8.89 11.18 13.29
C THR A 7 -8.14 12.50 13.04
N ALA A 8 -7.51 13.07 14.06
CA ALA A 8 -6.69 14.27 13.95
C ALA A 8 -5.49 14.07 13.02
N TRP A 9 -4.89 12.88 13.03
CA TRP A 9 -3.81 12.47 12.12
C TRP A 9 -4.30 12.36 10.67
N GLY A 10 -5.48 11.79 10.45
CA GLY A 10 -6.12 11.75 9.14
C GLY A 10 -6.35 13.15 8.57
N VAL A 11 -6.98 14.02 9.36
CA VAL A 11 -7.27 15.42 8.98
C VAL A 11 -5.99 16.21 8.73
N PHE A 12 -4.98 16.04 9.59
CA PHE A 12 -3.65 16.62 9.40
C PHE A 12 -3.06 16.22 8.05
N ASN A 13 -3.10 14.93 7.71
CA ASN A 13 -2.60 14.44 6.43
C ASN A 13 -3.38 15.02 5.25
N THR A 14 -4.70 15.15 5.34
CA THR A 14 -5.52 15.78 4.29
C THR A 14 -5.10 17.23 4.03
N ILE A 15 -4.93 18.03 5.10
CA ILE A 15 -4.50 19.43 4.98
C ILE A 15 -3.11 19.50 4.34
N ARG A 16 -2.16 18.68 4.82
CA ARG A 16 -0.78 18.66 4.32
C ARG A 16 -0.68 18.23 2.87
N TRP A 17 -1.30 17.10 2.52
CA TRP A 17 -1.22 16.57 1.16
C TRP A 17 -1.96 17.46 0.16
N GLY A 18 -3.16 17.91 0.50
CA GLY A 18 -3.99 18.72 -0.39
C GLY A 18 -3.42 20.11 -0.65
N LEU A 19 -3.05 20.85 0.40
CA LEU A 19 -2.64 22.25 0.25
C LEU A 19 -1.16 22.43 -0.08
N ILE A 20 -0.29 21.53 0.39
CA ILE A 20 1.17 21.69 0.23
C ILE A 20 1.70 20.70 -0.81
N MET A 21 1.56 19.40 -0.56
CA MET A 21 2.28 18.37 -1.34
C MET A 21 1.87 18.35 -2.81
N VAL A 22 0.57 18.45 -3.13
CA VAL A 22 0.09 18.42 -4.52
C VAL A 22 0.65 19.59 -5.33
N LEU A 23 0.68 20.80 -4.77
CA LEU A 23 1.22 21.98 -5.45
C LEU A 23 2.72 21.84 -5.72
N VAL A 24 3.46 21.34 -4.74
CA VAL A 24 4.91 21.10 -4.87
C VAL A 24 5.19 20.04 -5.94
N GLN A 25 4.44 18.94 -5.96
CA GLN A 25 4.59 17.88 -6.96
C GLN A 25 4.27 18.37 -8.38
N VAL A 26 3.22 19.18 -8.54
CA VAL A 26 2.90 19.79 -9.85
C VAL A 26 4.03 20.71 -10.31
N LEU A 27 4.57 21.51 -9.40
CA LEU A 27 5.68 22.41 -9.71
C LEU A 27 6.96 21.63 -10.09
N GLU A 28 7.19 20.48 -9.46
CA GLU A 28 8.32 19.59 -9.73
C GLU A 28 8.21 18.95 -11.12
N GLN A 29 7.04 18.39 -11.46
CA GLN A 29 6.83 17.77 -12.77
C GLN A 29 6.93 18.79 -13.91
N THR A 30 6.44 20.01 -13.68
CA THR A 30 6.58 21.09 -14.65
C THR A 30 8.02 21.55 -14.81
N SER A 31 8.78 21.72 -13.72
CA SER A 31 10.20 22.10 -13.79
C SER A 31 11.03 21.04 -14.53
N LEU A 32 10.82 19.75 -14.23
CA LEU A 32 11.48 18.63 -14.92
C LEU A 32 11.22 18.63 -16.43
N THR A 33 9.98 18.92 -16.83
CA THR A 33 9.61 18.98 -18.25
C THR A 33 10.37 20.11 -18.95
N PHE A 34 10.44 21.31 -18.37
CA PHE A 34 11.17 22.44 -18.94
C PHE A 34 12.69 22.21 -18.97
N VAL A 35 13.24 21.62 -17.92
CA VAL A 35 14.66 21.25 -17.86
C VAL A 35 14.99 20.20 -18.92
N GLY A 36 14.12 19.21 -19.14
CA GLY A 36 14.23 18.23 -20.21
C GLY A 36 14.23 18.87 -21.61
N HIS A 37 13.33 19.82 -21.85
CA HIS A 37 13.32 20.59 -23.11
C HIS A 37 14.59 21.43 -23.29
N ALA A 38 15.11 22.05 -22.23
CA ALA A 38 16.35 22.82 -22.29
C ALA A 38 17.57 21.93 -22.59
N TRP A 39 17.64 20.73 -22.01
CA TRP A 39 18.62 19.71 -22.38
C TRP A 39 18.51 19.27 -23.83
N GLY A 40 17.28 19.05 -24.33
CA GLY A 40 17.04 18.69 -25.73
C GLY A 40 17.47 19.79 -26.70
N ALA A 41 17.17 21.06 -26.38
CA ALA A 41 17.60 22.22 -27.16
C ALA A 41 19.13 22.35 -27.18
N TRP A 42 19.79 22.19 -26.03
CA TRP A 42 21.24 22.19 -25.93
C TRP A 42 21.88 21.04 -26.73
N ARG A 43 21.30 19.84 -26.67
CA ARG A 43 21.77 18.66 -27.42
C ARG A 43 21.66 18.86 -28.93
N ARG A 44 20.61 19.53 -29.39
CA ARG A 44 20.42 19.87 -30.81
C ARG A 44 21.53 20.79 -31.33
N VAL A 45 22.01 21.72 -30.50
CA VAL A 45 23.11 22.65 -30.86
C VAL A 45 24.44 21.93 -31.03
N ILE A 46 24.69 20.86 -30.28
CA ILE A 46 25.95 20.08 -30.35
C ILE A 46 25.92 19.04 -31.48
N GLY A 47 24.73 18.57 -31.86
CA GLY A 47 24.56 17.55 -32.88
C GLY A 47 24.56 16.13 -32.34
N VAL A 48 24.35 15.15 -33.22
CA VAL A 48 24.23 13.72 -32.91
C VAL A 48 25.57 12.96 -33.00
N GLU A 49 26.58 13.58 -33.59
CA GLU A 49 27.93 13.01 -33.81
C GLU A 49 28.68 12.75 -32.50
N ASP A 50 28.64 13.71 -31.55
CA ASP A 50 29.31 13.56 -30.26
C ASP A 50 28.43 12.76 -29.28
N LEU A 51 28.70 11.48 -29.11
CA LEU A 51 27.93 10.62 -28.21
C LEU A 51 28.06 11.01 -26.72
N GLN A 52 29.07 11.80 -26.32
CA GLN A 52 29.32 12.16 -24.92
C GLN A 52 29.71 13.64 -24.73
N PRO A 53 28.81 14.58 -25.06
CA PRO A 53 29.10 15.99 -24.98
C PRO A 53 29.15 16.45 -23.52
N LYS A 54 30.11 17.31 -23.20
CA LYS A 54 30.31 17.85 -21.85
C LYS A 54 29.74 19.26 -21.76
N ALA A 55 28.74 19.44 -20.91
CA ALA A 55 28.17 20.75 -20.65
C ALA A 55 29.11 21.62 -19.80
N LYS A 56 29.40 22.83 -20.27
CA LYS A 56 30.08 23.86 -19.47
C LYS A 56 29.15 24.39 -18.38
N LYS A 57 29.70 24.93 -17.29
CA LYS A 57 28.95 25.45 -16.13
C LYS A 57 27.88 26.48 -16.52
N THR A 58 28.17 27.35 -17.49
CA THR A 58 27.22 28.34 -18.02
C THR A 58 26.01 27.71 -18.70
N ASN A 59 26.21 26.59 -19.39
CA ASN A 59 25.14 25.85 -20.06
C ASN A 59 24.28 25.11 -19.03
N ILE A 60 24.90 24.54 -18.00
CA ILE A 60 24.19 23.87 -16.90
C ILE A 60 23.29 24.87 -16.16
N LEU A 61 23.79 26.07 -15.88
CA LEU A 61 22.99 27.11 -15.23
C LEU A 61 21.82 27.57 -16.11
N ALA A 62 22.03 27.68 -17.43
CA ALA A 62 20.96 28.00 -18.37
C ALA A 62 19.89 26.89 -18.45
N ILE A 63 20.31 25.62 -18.39
CA ILE A 63 19.42 24.46 -18.43
C ILE A 63 18.58 24.34 -17.14
N ASN A 64 19.17 24.60 -15.97
CA ASN A 64 18.48 24.52 -14.68
C ASN A 64 17.71 25.79 -14.29
N ARG A 65 17.76 26.85 -15.11
CA ARG A 65 17.08 28.12 -14.83
C ARG A 65 15.57 27.97 -14.56
N PRO A 66 14.79 27.12 -15.27
CA PRO A 66 13.37 26.92 -14.97
C PRO A 66 13.14 26.37 -13.56
N ASP A 67 14.00 25.46 -13.14
CA ASP A 67 13.90 24.82 -11.84
C ASP A 67 14.25 25.77 -10.67
N LEU A 68 15.28 26.62 -10.84
CA LEU A 68 15.58 27.69 -9.89
C LEU A 68 14.42 28.69 -9.74
N HIS A 69 13.72 29.02 -10.83
CA HIS A 69 12.53 29.85 -10.78
C HIS A 69 11.38 29.16 -10.04
N SER A 70 11.14 27.87 -10.31
CA SER A 70 10.16 27.06 -9.58
C SER A 70 10.46 27.00 -8.08
N LEU A 71 11.71 26.79 -7.69
CA LEU A 71 12.13 26.79 -6.28
C LEU A 71 11.79 28.12 -5.57
N ILE A 72 12.08 29.25 -6.22
CA ILE A 72 11.75 30.58 -5.66
C ILE A 72 10.24 30.73 -5.49
N ILE A 73 9.45 30.33 -6.51
CA ILE A 73 7.98 30.40 -6.45
C ILE A 73 7.44 29.54 -5.31
N ALA A 74 7.94 28.30 -5.16
CA ALA A 74 7.56 27.42 -4.06
C ALA A 74 7.78 28.09 -2.71
N ILE A 75 8.99 28.60 -2.45
CA ILE A 75 9.32 29.25 -1.17
C ILE A 75 8.42 30.47 -0.91
N VAL A 76 8.18 31.30 -1.94
CA VAL A 76 7.37 32.52 -1.82
C VAL A 76 5.89 32.22 -1.51
N ILE A 77 5.37 31.06 -1.93
CA ILE A 77 3.97 30.67 -1.69
C ILE A 77 3.84 29.82 -0.41
N GLU A 78 4.70 28.83 -0.25
CA GLU A 78 4.65 27.83 0.81
C GLU A 78 4.95 28.46 2.17
N VAL A 79 5.97 29.33 2.27
CA VAL A 79 6.36 29.95 3.56
C VAL A 79 5.24 30.80 4.13
N PRO A 80 4.63 31.75 3.39
CA PRO A 80 3.52 32.54 3.93
C PRO A 80 2.29 31.68 4.25
N MET A 81 1.97 30.69 3.42
CA MET A 81 0.83 29.81 3.65
C MET A 81 1.02 28.96 4.92
N CYS A 82 2.21 28.42 5.14
CA CYS A 82 2.51 27.63 6.33
C CYS A 82 2.51 28.48 7.59
N LEU A 83 3.06 29.71 7.53
CA LEU A 83 2.95 30.68 8.63
C LEU A 83 1.48 30.99 8.93
N PHE A 84 0.66 31.23 7.90
CA PHE A 84 -0.76 31.49 8.07
C PHE A 84 -1.50 30.30 8.73
N LEU A 85 -1.24 29.07 8.29
CA LEU A 85 -1.83 27.87 8.87
C LEU A 85 -1.39 27.65 10.33
N THR A 86 -0.11 27.89 10.65
CA THR A 86 0.44 27.73 12.00
C THR A 86 -0.17 28.71 13.00
N TYR A 87 -0.34 29.98 12.60
CA TYR A 87 -0.86 31.01 13.50
C TYR A 87 -2.39 31.08 13.52
N PHE A 88 -3.05 30.93 12.38
CA PHE A 88 -4.46 31.27 12.22
C PHE A 88 -5.32 30.17 11.60
N GLY A 89 -4.80 29.40 10.64
CA GLY A 89 -5.64 28.60 9.75
C GLY A 89 -5.87 27.14 10.13
N ALA A 90 -4.92 26.46 10.77
CA ALA A 90 -4.97 25.00 10.93
C ALA A 90 -6.14 24.52 11.81
N GLY A 91 -6.39 25.19 12.94
CA GLY A 91 -7.49 24.83 13.85
C GLY A 91 -8.88 25.01 13.23
N PRO A 92 -9.24 26.21 12.73
CA PRO A 92 -10.53 26.43 12.07
C PRO A 92 -10.77 25.50 10.87
N LEU A 93 -9.73 25.25 10.07
CA LEU A 93 -9.82 24.33 8.93
C LEU A 93 -10.02 22.88 9.39
N ALA A 94 -9.30 22.45 10.42
CA ALA A 94 -9.47 21.10 10.99
C ALA A 94 -10.86 20.92 11.64
N ARG A 95 -11.41 21.97 12.27
CA ARG A 95 -12.79 21.98 12.79
C ARG A 95 -13.81 21.82 11.67
N TYR A 96 -13.61 22.53 10.55
CA TYR A 96 -14.46 22.41 9.37
C TYR A 96 -14.43 20.99 8.78
N LEU A 97 -13.25 20.37 8.70
CA LEU A 97 -13.09 19.03 8.12
C LEU A 97 -13.56 17.89 9.03
N SER A 98 -13.38 18.03 10.35
CA SER A 98 -13.69 16.97 11.31
C SER A 98 -15.06 17.09 11.98
N GLY A 99 -15.66 18.28 11.99
CA GLY A 99 -16.88 18.57 12.74
C GLY A 99 -16.71 18.48 14.27
N SER A 100 -15.47 18.36 14.77
CA SER A 100 -15.16 18.17 16.19
C SER A 100 -14.08 19.13 16.66
N ASP A 101 -14.35 19.78 17.80
CA ASP A 101 -13.46 20.78 18.40
C ASP A 101 -12.23 20.12 19.01
N GLU A 102 -12.41 18.95 19.61
CA GLU A 102 -11.33 18.15 20.19
C GLU A 102 -10.35 17.67 19.12
N VAL A 103 -10.86 17.24 17.95
CA VAL A 103 -10.01 16.83 16.82
C VAL A 103 -9.27 18.03 16.24
N ALA A 104 -9.96 19.18 16.12
CA ALA A 104 -9.38 20.41 15.59
C ALA A 104 -8.21 20.93 16.43
N ASP A 105 -8.35 20.90 17.77
CA ASP A 105 -7.30 21.34 18.69
C ASP A 105 -6.07 20.43 18.64
N VAL A 106 -6.28 19.11 18.56
CA VAL A 106 -5.19 18.14 18.40
C VAL A 106 -4.50 18.33 17.04
N THR A 107 -5.23 18.51 15.94
CA THR A 107 -4.63 18.78 14.62
C THR A 107 -3.87 20.10 14.58
N ALA A 108 -4.39 21.16 15.23
CA ALA A 108 -3.69 22.45 15.33
C ALA A 108 -2.41 22.34 16.16
N MET A 109 -2.44 21.55 17.25
CA MET A 109 -1.26 21.24 18.04
C MET A 109 -0.23 20.50 17.19
N MET A 110 -0.62 19.41 16.51
CA MET A 110 0.24 18.65 15.60
C MET A 110 0.92 19.54 14.55
N TRP A 111 0.17 20.46 13.94
CA TRP A 111 0.70 21.37 12.93
C TRP A 111 1.78 22.31 13.49
N ARG A 112 1.61 22.81 14.71
CA ARG A 112 2.57 23.72 15.37
C ARG A 112 3.81 23.01 15.89
N THR A 113 3.68 21.74 16.27
CA THR A 113 4.79 20.94 16.82
C THR A 113 5.60 20.23 15.74
N MET A 114 5.12 20.21 14.50
CA MET A 114 5.82 19.57 13.38
C MET A 114 7.07 20.36 13.00
N ASP A 115 8.20 19.68 12.82
CA ASP A 115 9.44 20.32 12.40
C ASP A 115 9.28 20.97 11.02
N TRP A 116 9.80 22.19 10.89
CA TRP A 116 9.78 22.99 9.66
C TRP A 116 10.44 22.29 8.46
N CYS A 117 11.26 21.25 8.69
CA CYS A 117 11.80 20.40 7.62
C CYS A 117 10.72 19.56 6.90
N CYS A 118 9.60 19.24 7.56
CA CYS A 118 8.44 18.62 6.92
C CYS A 118 7.60 19.61 6.10
N ILE A 119 7.78 20.91 6.35
CA ILE A 119 7.12 22.01 5.63
C ILE A 119 7.96 22.42 4.41
N PHE A 120 9.29 22.45 4.49
CA PHE A 120 10.15 22.74 3.34
C PHE A 120 10.37 21.52 2.42
N TYR A 121 9.33 20.74 2.14
CA TYR A 121 9.41 19.58 1.25
C TYR A 121 9.73 20.00 -0.20
N ALA A 122 9.40 21.23 -0.59
CA ALA A 122 9.74 21.78 -1.90
C ALA A 122 11.23 21.94 -2.15
N MET A 123 12.04 22.26 -1.14
CA MET A 123 13.48 22.46 -1.35
C MET A 123 14.24 21.16 -1.71
N PRO A 124 14.10 20.04 -0.99
CA PRO A 124 14.78 18.80 -1.33
C PRO A 124 14.24 18.16 -2.61
N THR A 125 12.95 18.32 -2.94
CA THR A 125 12.39 17.82 -4.20
C THR A 125 12.94 18.59 -5.40
N MET A 126 12.97 19.93 -5.35
CA MET A 126 13.58 20.73 -6.41
C MET A 126 15.12 20.58 -6.45
N LEU A 127 15.78 20.27 -5.33
CA LEU A 127 17.21 19.95 -5.37
C LEU A 127 17.47 18.58 -6.02
N ALA A 128 16.56 17.63 -5.82
CA ALA A 128 16.56 16.33 -6.47
C ALA A 128 16.36 16.44 -7.99
N THR A 129 15.49 17.33 -8.48
CA THR A 129 15.32 17.57 -9.92
C THR A 129 16.61 18.11 -10.56
N VAL A 130 17.32 19.04 -9.91
CA VAL A 130 18.65 19.50 -10.36
C VAL A 130 19.66 18.36 -10.41
N LEU A 131 19.68 17.49 -9.41
CA LEU A 131 20.60 16.35 -9.37
C LEU A 131 20.26 15.30 -10.43
N LEU A 132 18.98 15.02 -10.66
CA LEU A 132 18.51 14.17 -11.74
C LEU A 132 18.90 14.74 -13.10
N ALA A 133 18.75 16.05 -13.29
CA ALA A 133 19.08 16.74 -14.54
C ALA A 133 20.59 16.82 -14.81
N THR A 134 21.43 16.92 -13.79
CA THR A 134 22.88 17.13 -13.96
C THR A 134 23.73 15.88 -13.76
N ARG A 135 23.33 14.98 -12.85
CA ARG A 135 24.07 13.76 -12.48
C ARG A 135 23.11 12.60 -12.13
N PRO A 136 22.41 12.03 -13.11
CA PRO A 136 21.41 10.98 -12.87
C PRO A 136 21.98 9.72 -12.22
N ARG A 137 23.28 9.41 -12.42
CA ARG A 137 23.96 8.31 -11.72
C ARG A 137 24.13 8.56 -10.23
N TRP A 138 24.42 9.79 -9.84
CA TRP A 138 24.55 10.17 -8.44
C TRP A 138 23.18 10.18 -7.77
N TYR A 139 22.17 10.68 -8.47
CA TYR A 139 20.78 10.62 -8.04
C TYR A 139 20.31 9.17 -7.86
N LEU A 140 20.59 8.28 -8.82
CA LEU A 140 20.31 6.85 -8.70
C LEU A 140 21.03 6.21 -7.52
N TRP A 141 22.31 6.51 -7.31
CA TRP A 141 23.06 6.03 -6.15
C TRP A 141 22.51 6.57 -4.84
N GLN A 142 22.06 7.82 -4.78
CA GLN A 142 21.41 8.39 -3.60
C GLN A 142 20.07 7.71 -3.31
N ILE A 143 19.26 7.42 -4.32
CA ILE A 143 18.00 6.69 -4.13
C ILE A 143 18.28 5.25 -3.70
N LEU A 144 19.23 4.57 -4.34
CA LEU A 144 19.62 3.21 -3.97
C LEU A 144 20.14 3.19 -2.52
N ALA A 145 21.14 4.03 -2.23
CA ALA A 145 21.73 4.10 -0.90
C ALA A 145 20.72 4.54 0.14
N GLY A 146 19.81 5.46 -0.17
CA GLY A 146 18.70 5.83 0.70
C GLY A 146 17.81 4.62 1.01
N ASN A 147 17.33 3.91 -0.02
CA ASN A 147 16.48 2.74 0.17
C ASN A 147 17.20 1.56 0.86
N PHE A 148 18.51 1.43 0.69
CA PHE A 148 19.33 0.41 1.37
C PHE A 148 19.71 0.81 2.82
N LEU A 149 20.10 2.07 3.06
CA LEU A 149 20.48 2.56 4.39
C LEU A 149 19.27 2.84 5.29
N LEU A 150 18.14 3.26 4.72
CA LEU A 150 16.87 3.38 5.46
C LEU A 150 16.35 2.02 5.93
N ARG A 151 16.86 0.91 5.37
CA ARG A 151 16.50 -0.45 5.76
C ARG A 151 17.31 -0.98 6.94
N ASP A 152 18.49 -0.41 7.24
CA ASP A 152 19.46 -1.01 8.18
C ASP A 152 19.74 -0.21 9.48
N LEU A 153 19.22 1.02 9.66
CA LEU A 153 19.41 1.80 10.90
C LEU A 153 18.09 2.02 11.69
N GLN A 154 18.03 1.41 12.88
CA GLN A 154 16.90 1.41 13.84
C GLN A 154 16.34 2.80 14.28
N PRO A 155 15.08 2.85 14.79
CA PRO A 155 14.26 4.07 14.82
C PRO A 155 14.43 5.00 16.04
N LEU A 156 15.25 4.70 17.05
CA LEU A 156 15.23 5.50 18.30
C LEU A 156 16.12 6.75 18.32
N LYS A 157 16.99 6.94 17.33
CA LYS A 157 17.75 8.19 17.18
C LYS A 157 17.22 9.10 16.07
N PHE A 158 16.17 8.67 15.37
CA PHE A 158 15.73 9.33 14.14
C PHE A 158 15.09 10.70 14.37
N THR A 159 14.49 11.05 15.51
CA THR A 159 13.98 12.43 15.65
C THR A 159 15.11 13.46 15.80
N PHE A 160 16.18 13.14 16.54
CA PHE A 160 17.35 14.04 16.65
C PHE A 160 18.35 13.93 15.49
N ILE A 161 18.50 12.74 14.89
CA ILE A 161 19.40 12.50 13.74
C ILE A 161 18.71 12.80 12.40
N THR A 162 17.38 12.83 12.28
CA THR A 162 16.74 13.34 11.05
C THR A 162 16.82 14.85 11.01
N ILE A 163 16.80 15.55 12.14
CA ILE A 163 16.99 17.01 12.16
C ILE A 163 18.48 17.36 12.01
N ALA A 164 19.39 16.74 12.79
CA ALA A 164 20.83 16.99 12.66
C ALA A 164 21.43 16.39 11.39
N GLY A 165 20.87 15.27 10.92
CA GLY A 165 21.21 14.59 9.68
C GLY A 165 20.58 15.28 8.48
N GLN A 166 19.34 15.75 8.48
CA GLN A 166 18.88 16.63 7.40
C GLN A 166 19.67 17.93 7.42
N ILE A 167 19.94 18.59 8.55
CA ILE A 167 20.78 19.81 8.56
C ILE A 167 22.22 19.52 8.10
N SER A 168 22.79 18.36 8.44
CA SER A 168 24.13 17.91 7.99
C SER A 168 24.15 17.49 6.52
N HIS A 169 23.12 16.79 6.03
CA HIS A 169 22.96 16.40 4.63
C HIS A 169 22.51 17.58 3.77
N PHE A 170 21.83 18.59 4.34
CA PHE A 170 21.54 19.88 3.74
C PHE A 170 22.80 20.72 3.67
N ALA A 171 23.61 20.77 4.73
CA ALA A 171 24.91 21.43 4.70
C ALA A 171 25.85 20.74 3.71
N ILE A 172 25.89 19.40 3.67
CA ILE A 172 26.72 18.60 2.76
C ILE A 172 26.16 18.64 1.32
N ALA A 173 24.85 18.67 1.09
CA ALA A 173 24.27 18.81 -0.25
C ALA A 173 24.36 20.25 -0.77
N LEU A 174 24.21 21.26 0.10
CA LEU A 174 24.46 22.67 -0.21
C LEU A 174 25.97 22.91 -0.44
N LEU A 175 26.85 22.33 0.39
CA LEU A 175 28.31 22.34 0.18
C LEU A 175 28.72 21.50 -1.03
N ALA A 176 28.06 20.38 -1.34
CA ALA A 176 28.37 19.56 -2.52
C ALA A 176 27.79 20.14 -3.80
N THR A 177 26.72 20.94 -3.74
CA THR A 177 26.21 21.71 -4.88
C THR A 177 26.99 23.00 -5.07
N LEU A 178 27.34 23.72 -4.00
CA LEU A 178 28.30 24.83 -4.04
C LEU A 178 29.69 24.36 -4.46
N SER A 179 30.15 23.17 -4.04
CA SER A 179 31.39 22.53 -4.49
C SER A 179 31.27 21.87 -5.85
N ALA A 180 30.11 21.41 -6.32
CA ALA A 180 29.95 21.00 -7.72
C ALA A 180 29.91 22.22 -8.67
N VAL A 181 29.44 23.36 -8.16
CA VAL A 181 29.51 24.67 -8.82
C VAL A 181 30.92 25.26 -8.73
N ALA A 182 31.68 25.02 -7.64
CA ALA A 182 33.04 25.52 -7.43
C ALA A 182 34.13 24.60 -8.03
N GLU A 183 34.13 23.31 -7.74
CA GLU A 183 35.12 22.33 -8.18
C GLU A 183 34.73 21.66 -9.51
N GLY A 184 35.45 22.03 -10.57
CA GLY A 184 35.26 21.52 -11.92
C GLY A 184 35.66 20.06 -12.08
N LYS A 185 34.70 19.13 -11.91
CA LYS A 185 34.82 17.78 -12.48
C LYS A 185 33.61 17.41 -13.33
N GLU A 186 33.93 17.07 -14.58
CA GLU A 186 33.04 16.87 -15.72
C GLU A 186 32.13 15.64 -15.54
N ALA A 187 30.84 15.78 -15.86
CA ALA A 187 29.88 14.69 -15.86
C ALA A 187 29.98 13.86 -17.16
N LYS A 188 29.99 12.52 -17.05
CA LYS A 188 30.00 11.58 -18.19
C LYS A 188 28.64 10.88 -18.33
N ALA A 189 28.09 10.86 -19.54
CA ALA A 189 26.87 10.13 -19.91
C ALA A 189 27.16 8.67 -20.31
N CYS A 190 26.09 7.85 -20.31
CA CYS A 190 26.10 6.38 -20.42
C CYS A 190 26.73 5.80 -21.71
N LYS A 191 27.18 4.54 -21.60
CA LYS A 191 27.78 3.73 -22.66
C LYS A 191 26.68 2.87 -23.29
N ALA A 192 26.27 3.16 -24.53
CA ALA A 192 25.44 2.26 -25.32
C ALA A 192 26.35 1.36 -26.15
N HIS A 193 26.15 0.04 -26.08
CA HIS A 193 26.84 -0.93 -26.93
C HIS A 193 26.28 -0.84 -28.36
N GLY A 194 27.10 -0.36 -29.30
CA GLY A 194 26.76 -0.28 -30.72
C GLY A 194 27.07 -1.57 -31.47
N VAL A 195 26.05 -2.10 -32.15
CA VAL A 195 26.18 -3.10 -33.22
C VAL A 195 26.91 -2.46 -34.40
N LYS A 196 27.89 -3.19 -34.97
CA LYS A 196 28.72 -2.72 -36.08
C LYS A 196 27.91 -2.68 -37.39
N THR A 197 27.96 -1.54 -38.07
CA THR A 197 27.83 -1.47 -39.52
C THR A 197 28.90 -0.54 -40.08
N HIS A 198 29.64 -1.05 -41.07
CA HIS A 198 30.65 -0.32 -41.83
C HIS A 198 29.98 0.66 -42.79
N HIS A 199 30.51 1.89 -42.93
CA HIS A 199 30.97 2.39 -44.23
C HIS A 199 31.68 3.76 -44.19
N HIS A 200 32.77 3.78 -44.96
CA HIS A 200 33.46 4.85 -45.69
C HIS A 200 33.79 6.22 -45.08
N HIS A 201 35.11 6.39 -44.95
CA HIS A 201 35.88 7.64 -44.93
C HIS A 201 35.48 8.65 -46.02
N THR A 202 35.40 9.93 -45.64
CA THR A 202 36.04 11.03 -46.36
C THR A 202 36.37 12.16 -45.38
N LYS A 203 37.62 12.63 -45.42
CA LYS A 203 38.18 13.70 -44.58
C LYS A 203 37.82 15.05 -45.20
N HIS A 204 37.41 16.04 -44.41
CA HIS A 204 37.75 17.45 -44.68
C HIS A 204 37.96 18.24 -43.38
N ALA A 205 38.88 19.18 -43.49
CA ALA A 205 39.63 19.83 -42.42
C ALA A 205 38.88 20.97 -41.73
N HIS A 206 39.31 21.22 -40.49
CA HIS A 206 38.99 22.41 -39.71
C HIS A 206 39.22 23.72 -40.47
N ASN A 207 38.29 24.65 -40.34
CA ASN A 207 38.66 26.07 -40.22
C ASN A 207 37.68 26.80 -39.29
N SER A 208 38.22 27.35 -38.20
CA SER A 208 37.52 28.22 -37.26
C SER A 208 37.29 29.58 -37.89
N THR A 209 36.06 30.09 -37.84
CA THR A 209 35.81 31.54 -37.86
C THR A 209 34.70 31.88 -36.88
N ALA A 210 35.00 32.86 -36.03
CA ALA A 210 34.06 33.48 -35.13
C ALA A 210 33.10 34.37 -35.93
N PHE A 211 31.80 34.21 -35.71
CA PHE A 211 30.81 35.22 -36.05
C PHE A 211 29.81 35.36 -34.92
N GLY A 212 29.75 36.58 -34.39
CA GLY A 212 28.65 37.03 -33.55
C GLY A 212 27.47 37.50 -34.39
N PHE A 213 26.41 37.77 -33.64
CA PHE A 213 25.23 38.57 -33.94
C PHE A 213 23.91 37.89 -34.34
N SER A 214 22.90 38.36 -33.60
CA SER A 214 21.49 38.58 -33.90
C SER A 214 20.53 37.40 -33.95
N LEU A 215 19.63 37.40 -32.95
CA LEU A 215 18.24 36.92 -33.08
C LEU A 215 17.55 37.65 -34.24
N PRO A 216 16.67 36.95 -34.98
CA PRO A 216 15.46 37.57 -35.49
C PRO A 216 14.24 36.63 -35.25
N PRO A 217 13.01 36.98 -35.68
CA PRO A 217 11.97 37.46 -34.78
C PRO A 217 10.88 36.41 -34.51
N LYS A 218 10.05 36.70 -33.49
CA LYS A 218 8.78 36.00 -33.25
C LYS A 218 7.97 35.92 -34.54
N THR A 219 7.73 34.69 -35.01
CA THR A 219 6.68 34.41 -36.00
C THR A 219 5.82 33.31 -35.43
N SER A 220 4.57 33.65 -35.12
CA SER A 220 3.53 32.70 -34.73
C SER A 220 3.19 31.81 -35.92
N THR A 221 3.47 30.52 -35.80
CA THR A 221 2.95 29.50 -36.70
C THR A 221 2.19 28.47 -35.87
N VAL A 222 0.86 28.52 -35.98
CA VAL A 222 -0.07 27.52 -35.47
C VAL A 222 -0.12 26.38 -36.48
N LEU A 223 0.15 25.13 -36.07
CA LEU A 223 -0.34 23.87 -36.66
C LEU A 223 0.27 22.64 -35.92
N PRO A 224 -0.32 21.44 -36.05
CA PRO A 224 -1.51 20.92 -35.38
C PRO A 224 -1.17 19.96 -34.20
N THR A 225 -2.17 19.67 -33.38
CA THR A 225 -2.11 18.71 -32.26
C THR A 225 -1.80 17.28 -32.73
N THR A 226 -0.70 16.71 -32.26
CA THR A 226 -0.43 15.26 -32.36
C THR A 226 -0.38 14.66 -30.95
N THR A 227 -1.44 13.90 -30.67
CA THR A 227 -1.64 12.84 -29.68
C THR A 227 -0.59 12.64 -28.58
N LEU A 228 -0.92 13.08 -27.37
CA LEU A 228 -0.30 12.60 -26.13
C LEU A 228 -0.85 11.19 -25.81
N ALA A 229 0.03 10.25 -25.49
CA ALA A 229 -0.37 8.96 -24.95
C ALA A 229 -0.95 9.17 -23.54
N THR A 230 -2.23 8.86 -23.37
CA THR A 230 -2.94 8.87 -22.08
C THR A 230 -2.44 7.72 -21.22
N LEU A 231 -1.72 8.02 -20.13
CA LEU A 231 -1.62 7.12 -18.98
C LEU A 231 -2.82 7.40 -18.08
N VAL A 232 -3.57 6.34 -17.79
CA VAL A 232 -4.86 6.34 -17.09
C VAL A 232 -4.68 6.71 -15.61
N GLN A 233 -5.41 7.73 -15.16
CA GLN A 233 -5.82 7.92 -13.76
C GLN A 233 -7.34 7.80 -13.69
N PRO A 234 -7.92 7.08 -12.71
CA PRO A 234 -9.36 7.01 -12.57
C PRO A 234 -9.86 8.24 -11.79
N THR A 235 -10.71 9.05 -12.44
CA THR A 235 -11.56 10.02 -11.74
C THR A 235 -13.02 9.61 -11.94
N ILE A 236 -13.72 9.59 -10.82
CA ILE A 236 -15.15 9.33 -10.65
C ILE A 236 -15.97 10.39 -11.39
N GLN A 237 -16.85 9.98 -12.31
CA GLN A 237 -18.10 10.73 -12.51
C GLN A 237 -19.24 9.90 -13.10
N SER A 238 -20.36 10.01 -12.38
CA SER A 238 -21.75 9.69 -12.71
C SER A 238 -22.15 10.03 -14.15
N SER A 239 -22.92 9.14 -14.79
CA SER A 239 -24.11 9.50 -15.61
C SER A 239 -24.91 8.27 -16.05
N GLN A 240 -26.12 8.20 -15.51
CA GLN A 240 -27.41 7.74 -16.07
C GLN A 240 -27.47 7.42 -17.59
N VAL A 241 -28.04 6.26 -17.95
CA VAL A 241 -28.79 5.97 -19.20
C VAL A 241 -29.86 4.93 -18.84
N LYS A 242 -31.14 5.32 -18.67
CA LYS A 242 -32.25 5.31 -19.65
C LYS A 242 -32.49 3.99 -20.39
N ASP A 243 -33.67 3.46 -20.07
CA ASP A 243 -34.47 2.40 -20.68
C ASP A 243 -34.24 2.04 -22.16
N ALA A 244 -34.17 0.74 -22.42
CA ALA A 244 -34.78 0.12 -23.60
C ALA A 244 -35.11 -1.35 -23.33
N GLU A 245 -36.41 -1.59 -23.23
CA GLU A 245 -37.15 -2.84 -23.11
C GLU A 245 -37.06 -3.71 -24.37
N ALA A 246 -36.92 -5.04 -24.22
CA ALA A 246 -37.53 -6.02 -25.14
C ALA A 246 -37.48 -7.49 -24.62
N LYS A 247 -38.64 -7.95 -24.16
CA LYS A 247 -39.37 -9.19 -24.55
C LYS A 247 -38.76 -10.59 -24.28
N THR A 248 -39.22 -11.15 -23.16
CA THR A 248 -40.03 -12.39 -22.99
C THR A 248 -40.22 -13.36 -24.16
N SER A 249 -39.98 -14.66 -23.90
CA SER A 249 -41.00 -15.76 -24.02
C SER A 249 -40.41 -17.16 -23.72
N PRO A 250 -41.24 -18.19 -23.42
CA PRO A 250 -41.05 -19.08 -22.28
C PRO A 250 -41.10 -20.59 -22.64
N GLY A 251 -40.95 -21.46 -21.64
CA GLY A 251 -41.34 -22.87 -21.74
C GLY A 251 -40.81 -23.69 -20.56
N ASN A 252 -41.48 -23.68 -19.41
CA ASN A 252 -42.53 -24.61 -18.94
C ASN A 252 -41.99 -25.83 -18.13
N PRO A 253 -42.77 -26.35 -17.17
CA PRO A 253 -42.26 -26.83 -15.88
C PRO A 253 -42.49 -28.34 -15.67
N ILE A 254 -41.88 -28.91 -14.63
CA ILE A 254 -42.37 -30.14 -14.01
C ILE A 254 -42.40 -29.99 -12.48
N THR A 255 -43.55 -30.42 -11.97
CA THR A 255 -44.15 -30.27 -10.65
C THR A 255 -43.68 -31.32 -9.63
N ALA A 256 -43.59 -30.88 -8.37
CA ALA A 256 -43.83 -31.49 -7.04
C ALA A 256 -43.76 -33.01 -6.80
N GLN A 257 -43.16 -33.39 -5.66
CA GLN A 257 -43.81 -33.88 -4.42
C GLN A 257 -42.72 -34.44 -3.49
N GLU A 258 -42.48 -33.89 -2.29
CA GLU A 258 -43.22 -34.11 -1.03
C GLU A 258 -43.30 -35.58 -0.56
N ALA A 259 -42.55 -35.91 0.51
CA ALA A 259 -42.94 -36.94 1.47
C ALA A 259 -42.31 -36.64 2.84
N ARG A 260 -43.17 -36.51 3.85
CA ARG A 260 -42.91 -36.26 5.27
C ARG A 260 -43.11 -37.56 6.08
N SER A 261 -42.63 -37.53 7.32
CA SER A 261 -42.94 -38.43 8.47
C SER A 261 -42.18 -39.77 8.50
N GLY A 262 -41.71 -40.32 9.63
CA GLY A 262 -41.74 -39.96 11.06
C GLY A 262 -41.04 -41.10 11.85
N ALA A 263 -40.11 -40.77 12.74
CA ALA A 263 -40.09 -41.05 14.19
C ALA A 263 -39.68 -42.47 14.67
N VAL A 264 -38.67 -42.50 15.57
CA VAL A 264 -38.61 -43.13 16.92
C VAL A 264 -37.21 -43.70 17.26
N SER A 265 -36.81 -43.37 18.49
CA SER A 265 -35.53 -43.54 19.19
C SER A 265 -35.12 -44.96 19.55
N THR A 266 -33.80 -45.19 19.70
CA THR A 266 -33.20 -45.86 20.88
C THR A 266 -31.72 -45.47 21.02
N THR A 267 -31.35 -45.17 22.26
CA THR A 267 -30.01 -44.92 22.82
C THR A 267 -29.05 -46.09 22.65
N ASP A 268 -27.80 -45.81 22.27
CA ASP A 268 -26.64 -46.52 22.83
C ASP A 268 -25.34 -45.68 22.74
N SER A 269 -24.38 -46.05 23.58
CA SER A 269 -23.36 -45.16 24.15
C SER A 269 -21.97 -45.32 23.53
N THR A 270 -21.27 -44.19 23.31
CA THR A 270 -19.77 -44.05 23.23
C THR A 270 -19.09 -44.42 21.89
N PRO A 271 -17.92 -43.83 21.50
CA PRO A 271 -17.28 -42.55 21.85
C PRO A 271 -17.22 -41.56 20.66
N ALA A 272 -16.76 -40.35 20.94
CA ALA A 272 -16.37 -39.31 20.00
C ALA A 272 -15.71 -39.87 18.72
N ALA A 273 -16.45 -39.81 17.61
CA ALA A 273 -15.89 -40.01 16.29
C ALA A 273 -14.98 -38.83 16.00
N ALA A 274 -13.68 -39.10 15.99
CA ALA A 274 -12.67 -38.20 15.46
C ALA A 274 -13.16 -37.67 14.11
N VAL A 275 -13.27 -36.34 14.01
CA VAL A 275 -13.39 -35.63 12.73
C VAL A 275 -12.22 -36.11 11.89
N GLN A 276 -12.50 -36.91 10.87
CA GLN A 276 -11.51 -37.38 9.92
C GLN A 276 -11.08 -36.17 9.09
N THR A 277 -9.95 -35.59 9.47
CA THR A 277 -9.22 -34.62 8.66
C THR A 277 -8.93 -35.27 7.32
N ALA A 278 -9.51 -34.72 6.24
CA ALA A 278 -9.08 -35.03 4.89
C ALA A 278 -7.55 -34.86 4.82
N SER A 279 -6.86 -35.82 4.21
CA SER A 279 -5.39 -35.85 4.11
C SER A 279 -4.83 -34.47 3.78
N SER A 280 -4.25 -33.81 4.77
CA SER A 280 -3.66 -32.49 4.64
C SER A 280 -2.41 -32.63 3.79
N GLU A 281 -2.40 -31.96 2.64
CA GLU A 281 -1.20 -31.83 1.83
C GLU A 281 -0.12 -31.15 2.69
N THR A 282 1.02 -31.82 2.84
CA THR A 282 2.18 -31.26 3.53
C THR A 282 3.02 -30.47 2.54
N PHE A 283 3.23 -29.20 2.84
CA PHE A 283 4.08 -28.28 2.10
C PHE A 283 5.47 -28.26 2.71
N ILE A 284 6.50 -28.16 1.87
CA ILE A 284 7.88 -27.98 2.31
C ILE A 284 8.41 -26.69 1.68
N GLY A 285 8.98 -25.82 2.51
CA GLY A 285 9.38 -24.50 2.05
C GLY A 285 10.48 -23.85 2.87
N LEU A 286 10.81 -22.64 2.42
CA LEU A 286 11.65 -21.72 3.15
C LEU A 286 10.84 -21.12 4.32
N GLY A 287 11.46 -21.04 5.49
CA GLY A 287 11.01 -20.23 6.59
C GLY A 287 11.88 -18.99 6.77
N THR A 288 11.27 -17.84 6.96
CA THR A 288 11.96 -16.62 7.37
C THR A 288 11.23 -15.93 8.53
N ARG A 289 11.71 -14.75 8.91
CA ARG A 289 11.09 -13.92 9.92
C ARG A 289 11.06 -12.46 9.48
N TYR A 290 10.05 -11.74 9.94
CA TYR A 290 9.89 -10.30 9.72
C TYR A 290 9.73 -9.56 11.06
N GLY A 291 9.52 -8.24 11.00
CA GLY A 291 9.16 -7.43 12.18
C GLY A 291 10.31 -7.06 13.14
N LEU A 292 11.48 -7.70 13.03
CA LEU A 292 12.66 -7.34 13.86
C LEU A 292 13.19 -5.93 13.58
N SER A 293 13.14 -5.48 12.32
CA SER A 293 13.57 -4.12 11.92
C SER A 293 12.57 -3.05 12.33
N ASP A 294 11.29 -3.41 12.37
CA ASP A 294 10.17 -2.46 12.48
C ASP A 294 9.70 -2.29 13.94
N GLY A 295 10.35 -2.99 14.88
CA GLY A 295 9.98 -2.97 16.30
C GLY A 295 8.60 -3.57 16.57
N CYS A 296 8.11 -4.38 15.64
CA CYS A 296 6.79 -4.98 15.72
C CYS A 296 6.75 -5.98 16.88
N THR A 297 5.85 -5.76 17.84
CA THR A 297 5.46 -6.81 18.78
C THR A 297 4.69 -7.87 18.02
N GLU A 298 4.69 -9.10 18.56
CA GLU A 298 3.94 -10.24 18.02
C GLU A 298 2.53 -9.79 17.57
N GLU A 299 1.83 -9.05 18.44
CA GLU A 299 0.49 -8.52 18.20
C GLU A 299 0.39 -7.45 17.10
N ASN A 300 1.28 -6.46 17.11
CA ASN A 300 1.25 -5.38 16.11
C ASN A 300 1.32 -5.90 14.67
N CYS A 301 1.92 -7.08 14.48
CA CYS A 301 2.19 -7.67 13.18
C CYS A 301 0.96 -8.26 12.52
N TRP A 302 -0.01 -8.78 13.29
CA TRP A 302 -1.30 -9.21 12.73
C TRP A 302 -2.35 -8.11 12.74
N GLN A 303 -2.34 -7.21 13.73
CA GLN A 303 -3.30 -6.09 13.80
C GLN A 303 -3.15 -5.10 12.63
N ASN A 304 -1.98 -5.06 12.00
CA ASN A 304 -1.72 -4.26 10.80
C ASN A 304 -1.38 -5.16 9.59
N GLY A 305 -1.69 -6.45 9.70
CA GLY A 305 -1.43 -7.44 8.68
C GLY A 305 -2.39 -7.32 7.50
N ALA A 306 -2.03 -7.97 6.39
CA ALA A 306 -2.89 -8.04 5.22
C ALA A 306 -4.21 -8.77 5.49
N CYS A 307 -4.43 -9.48 6.60
CA CYS A 307 -5.74 -10.09 6.85
C CYS A 307 -6.80 -9.14 7.43
N SER A 308 -6.54 -7.82 7.46
CA SER A 308 -7.48 -6.78 7.92
C SER A 308 -8.05 -7.01 9.33
N PHE A 309 -7.36 -7.76 10.17
CA PHE A 309 -7.73 -7.93 11.56
C PHE A 309 -7.49 -6.62 12.31
N VAL A 310 -8.48 -6.18 13.08
CA VAL A 310 -8.43 -4.96 13.89
C VAL A 310 -9.01 -5.29 15.25
N ASP A 311 -8.33 -4.89 16.33
CA ASP A 311 -8.70 -5.22 17.71
C ASP A 311 -8.87 -6.74 17.93
N TYR A 312 -8.12 -7.56 17.18
CA TYR A 312 -8.21 -9.02 17.19
C TYR A 312 -7.18 -9.66 18.12
N GLU A 313 -7.65 -10.36 19.14
CA GLU A 313 -6.78 -11.13 20.03
C GLU A 313 -6.57 -12.55 19.48
N LEU A 314 -5.31 -12.93 19.32
CA LEU A 314 -4.97 -14.28 18.87
C LEU A 314 -5.41 -15.33 19.92
N PRO A 315 -6.20 -16.34 19.54
CA PRO A 315 -6.66 -17.38 20.46
C PRO A 315 -5.53 -18.09 21.21
N ALA A 316 -5.71 -18.35 22.51
CA ALA A 316 -4.68 -18.90 23.39
C ALA A 316 -4.14 -20.29 22.99
N GLY A 317 -4.84 -21.04 22.14
CA GLY A 317 -4.39 -22.33 21.61
C GLY A 317 -3.37 -22.23 20.47
N LEU A 318 -3.04 -21.01 20.02
CA LEU A 318 -2.10 -20.75 18.95
C LEU A 318 -0.76 -20.26 19.50
N ASP A 319 0.32 -20.75 18.92
CA ASP A 319 1.68 -20.40 19.29
C ASP A 319 2.13 -19.04 18.75
N GLY A 320 1.40 -18.50 17.76
CA GLY A 320 1.65 -17.20 17.16
C GLY A 320 1.10 -17.11 15.74
N SER A 321 1.69 -16.25 14.91
CA SER A 321 1.20 -15.98 13.57
C SER A 321 2.30 -15.98 12.49
N THR A 322 1.87 -16.05 11.23
CA THR A 322 2.75 -16.03 10.07
C THR A 322 2.15 -15.29 8.89
N CYS A 323 3.03 -14.82 8.02
CA CYS A 323 2.71 -14.49 6.65
C CYS A 323 2.77 -15.75 5.78
N VAL A 324 1.96 -15.76 4.72
CA VAL A 324 2.05 -16.74 3.62
C VAL A 324 2.34 -16.04 2.30
N SER A 325 2.85 -16.78 1.31
CA SER A 325 3.08 -16.23 -0.03
C SER A 325 1.82 -15.67 -0.67
N ASP A 326 1.93 -14.69 -1.57
CA ASP A 326 0.77 -14.15 -2.32
C ASP A 326 -0.05 -15.24 -3.04
N ALA A 327 0.60 -16.30 -3.51
CA ALA A 327 -0.04 -17.44 -4.17
C ALA A 327 -0.95 -18.23 -3.22
N ILE A 328 -0.54 -18.37 -1.95
CA ILE A 328 -1.39 -18.97 -0.91
C ILE A 328 -2.40 -17.94 -0.42
N PHE A 329 -2.02 -16.68 -0.26
CA PHE A 329 -2.86 -15.67 0.38
C PHE A 329 -4.22 -15.54 -0.31
N GLY A 330 -4.24 -15.58 -1.66
CA GLY A 330 -5.49 -15.69 -2.43
C GLY A 330 -6.49 -14.59 -2.13
N ASN A 331 -6.07 -13.31 -2.14
CA ASN A 331 -6.89 -12.16 -1.74
C ASN A 331 -7.51 -12.22 -0.33
N GLY A 332 -7.01 -13.10 0.55
CA GLY A 332 -7.53 -13.26 1.90
C GLY A 332 -8.31 -14.54 2.15
N GLU A 333 -8.48 -15.40 1.15
CA GLU A 333 -9.24 -16.65 1.27
C GLU A 333 -8.70 -17.55 2.40
N ASN A 334 -7.42 -17.41 2.71
CA ASN A 334 -6.73 -18.19 3.73
C ASN A 334 -6.47 -17.43 5.04
N CYS A 335 -6.96 -16.19 5.16
CA CYS A 335 -6.86 -15.42 6.37
C CYS A 335 -7.62 -16.05 7.54
N GLY A 336 -6.99 -16.04 8.73
CA GLY A 336 -7.54 -16.70 9.91
C GLY A 336 -7.42 -18.23 9.90
N GLY A 337 -6.95 -18.82 8.80
CA GLY A 337 -6.66 -20.25 8.73
C GLY A 337 -5.45 -20.62 9.59
N CYS A 338 -5.44 -21.83 10.12
CA CYS A 338 -4.36 -22.34 10.97
C CYS A 338 -3.54 -23.41 10.28
N ILE A 339 -2.24 -23.41 10.55
CA ILE A 339 -1.28 -24.38 10.04
C ILE A 339 -0.48 -25.00 11.18
N ALA A 340 -0.15 -26.28 11.06
CA ALA A 340 0.87 -26.92 11.87
C ALA A 340 2.20 -26.78 11.15
N VAL A 341 3.21 -26.22 11.81
CA VAL A 341 4.54 -25.95 11.23
C VAL A 341 5.60 -26.72 12.00
N THR A 342 6.33 -27.57 11.30
CA THR A 342 7.34 -28.46 11.86
C THR A 342 8.73 -28.10 11.32
N TYR A 343 9.69 -27.97 12.23
CA TYR A 343 11.11 -27.80 11.89
C TYR A 343 11.98 -28.45 12.97
N MET A 344 12.93 -29.29 12.55
CA MET A 344 13.86 -30.01 13.44
C MET A 344 13.17 -30.72 14.63
N GLY A 345 12.04 -31.37 14.38
CA GLY A 345 11.29 -32.12 15.40
C GLY A 345 10.45 -31.27 16.36
N LYS A 346 10.37 -29.96 16.16
CA LYS A 346 9.44 -29.07 16.87
C LYS A 346 8.26 -28.72 15.98
N THR A 347 7.06 -28.76 16.53
CA THR A 347 5.82 -28.40 15.82
C THR A 347 5.10 -27.27 16.57
N LEU A 348 4.74 -26.21 15.85
CA LEU A 348 3.91 -25.10 16.35
C LEU A 348 2.58 -25.04 15.59
N LYS A 349 1.53 -24.55 16.25
CA LYS A 349 0.23 -24.25 15.63
C LYS A 349 0.11 -22.75 15.47
N ILE A 350 0.07 -22.26 14.24
CA ILE A 350 0.13 -20.82 13.98
C ILE A 350 -0.97 -20.40 13.01
N MET A 351 -1.40 -19.14 13.11
CA MET A 351 -2.44 -18.58 12.26
C MET A 351 -1.85 -17.75 11.12
N VAL A 352 -2.49 -17.82 9.97
CA VAL A 352 -2.18 -16.96 8.82
C VAL A 352 -2.87 -15.61 9.01
N THR A 353 -2.07 -14.56 9.18
CA THR A 353 -2.55 -13.21 9.52
C THR A 353 -2.07 -12.14 8.55
N ASN A 354 -1.15 -12.49 7.64
CA ASN A 354 -0.54 -11.54 6.73
C ASN A 354 -0.03 -12.24 5.47
N ARG A 355 0.50 -11.46 4.53
CA ARG A 355 1.10 -11.95 3.29
C ARG A 355 2.56 -11.53 3.17
N THR A 356 3.34 -12.34 2.47
CA THR A 356 4.74 -12.06 2.16
C THR A 356 5.02 -12.39 0.70
N GLY A 357 6.11 -11.85 0.16
CA GLY A 357 6.62 -12.27 -1.13
C GLY A 357 7.30 -13.65 -1.04
N GLY A 358 7.79 -14.16 -2.17
CA GLY A 358 8.54 -15.42 -2.21
C GLY A 358 7.84 -16.51 -3.01
N ASN A 359 8.32 -17.74 -2.85
CA ASN A 359 7.75 -18.90 -3.54
C ASN A 359 6.45 -19.37 -2.88
N ALA A 360 5.74 -20.30 -3.52
CA ALA A 360 4.43 -20.72 -3.08
C ALA A 360 4.40 -21.25 -1.64
N THR A 361 5.46 -21.88 -1.12
CA THR A 361 5.48 -22.52 0.21
C THR A 361 6.20 -21.70 1.29
N HIS A 362 6.62 -20.47 0.98
CA HIS A 362 7.33 -19.59 1.89
C HIS A 362 6.45 -19.15 3.06
N LEU A 363 6.97 -19.35 4.29
CA LEU A 363 6.40 -18.80 5.52
C LEU A 363 7.35 -17.74 6.08
N ASP A 364 6.79 -16.60 6.46
CA ASP A 364 7.54 -15.51 7.08
C ASP A 364 6.89 -15.18 8.43
N MET A 365 7.52 -15.66 9.50
CA MET A 365 6.93 -15.71 10.83
C MET A 365 7.23 -14.45 11.63
N THR A 366 6.33 -14.13 12.55
CA THR A 366 6.59 -13.08 13.54
C THR A 366 7.78 -13.44 14.46
N PRO A 367 8.45 -12.45 15.07
CA PRO A 367 9.67 -12.68 15.85
C PRO A 367 9.53 -13.73 16.97
N ASN A 368 8.41 -13.74 17.71
CA ASN A 368 8.23 -14.68 18.81
C ASN A 368 7.98 -16.09 18.28
N THR A 369 7.11 -16.22 17.27
CA THR A 369 6.83 -17.48 16.58
C THR A 369 8.11 -18.11 16.01
N TRP A 370 8.91 -17.31 15.31
CA TRP A 370 10.20 -17.75 14.76
C TRP A 370 11.14 -18.25 15.85
N SER A 371 11.23 -17.50 16.96
CA SER A 371 12.10 -17.86 18.08
C SER A 371 11.69 -19.17 18.73
N LYS A 372 10.38 -19.42 18.91
CA LYS A 372 9.85 -20.69 19.44
C LYS A 372 10.22 -21.88 18.55
N LEU A 373 10.07 -21.72 17.24
CA LEU A 373 10.32 -22.79 16.26
C LEU A 373 11.83 -23.10 16.13
N THR A 374 12.65 -22.06 15.95
CA THR A 374 14.06 -22.20 15.57
C THR A 374 15.06 -22.09 16.73
N ASN A 375 14.58 -21.95 17.97
CA ASN A 375 15.41 -21.58 19.13
C ASN A 375 16.16 -20.25 18.94
N GLY A 376 15.50 -19.27 18.31
CA GLY A 376 16.07 -17.94 18.11
C GLY A 376 17.17 -17.87 17.05
N TYR A 377 17.16 -18.76 16.05
CA TYR A 377 18.13 -18.75 14.95
C TYR A 377 18.20 -17.36 14.31
N SER A 378 19.41 -16.81 14.19
CA SER A 378 19.64 -15.41 13.80
C SER A 378 19.94 -15.21 12.31
N GLY A 379 20.04 -16.27 11.51
CA GLY A 379 20.29 -16.19 10.07
C GLY A 379 19.07 -15.70 9.28
N GLY A 380 19.23 -15.56 7.96
CA GLY A 380 18.22 -14.97 7.07
C GLY A 380 17.01 -15.85 6.79
N GLY A 381 17.06 -17.14 7.12
CA GLY A 381 15.99 -18.11 6.94
C GLY A 381 16.49 -19.54 7.13
N VAL A 382 15.57 -20.50 7.16
CA VAL A 382 15.87 -21.94 7.21
C VAL A 382 15.06 -22.67 6.15
N ASP A 383 15.71 -23.58 5.42
CA ASP A 383 15.03 -24.46 4.49
C ASP A 383 14.51 -25.72 5.20
N GLY A 384 13.49 -26.35 4.59
CA GLY A 384 12.92 -27.60 5.10
C GLY A 384 11.92 -27.40 6.23
N ILE A 385 11.25 -26.24 6.28
CA ILE A 385 10.06 -26.11 7.11
C ILE A 385 8.94 -26.90 6.44
N GLU A 386 8.41 -27.86 7.17
CA GLU A 386 7.25 -28.65 6.77
C GLU A 386 6.00 -28.03 7.41
N TRP A 387 4.94 -27.83 6.65
CA TRP A 387 3.70 -27.33 7.23
C TRP A 387 2.47 -27.82 6.49
N GLU A 388 1.35 -27.85 7.21
CA GLU A 388 0.08 -28.33 6.68
C GLU A 388 -1.10 -27.55 7.27
N TRP A 389 -2.22 -27.51 6.55
CA TRP A 389 -3.45 -26.91 7.06
C TRP A 389 -4.07 -27.79 8.15
N ILE A 390 -4.46 -27.15 9.25
CA ILE A 390 -5.15 -27.81 10.36
C ILE A 390 -6.43 -27.05 10.72
N ALA A 391 -7.32 -27.74 11.42
CA ALA A 391 -8.37 -27.05 12.18
C ALA A 391 -7.73 -26.17 13.25
N CYS A 392 -8.23 -24.95 13.39
CA CYS A 392 -7.75 -24.02 14.40
C CYS A 392 -8.04 -24.56 15.81
N PRO A 393 -7.03 -24.65 16.70
CA PRO A 393 -7.17 -25.18 18.06
C PRO A 393 -7.82 -24.14 18.99
N LEU A 394 -9.03 -23.72 18.66
CA LEU A 394 -9.79 -22.76 19.46
C LEU A 394 -10.34 -23.46 20.72
N LEU A 395 -10.53 -22.69 21.80
CA LEU A 395 -11.25 -23.22 22.97
C LEU A 395 -12.70 -23.53 22.56
N GLU A 396 -13.29 -24.63 23.04
CA GLU A 396 -14.67 -25.03 22.70
C GLU A 396 -15.71 -23.92 22.93
N SER A 397 -15.43 -22.99 23.84
CA SER A 397 -16.27 -21.83 24.14
C SER A 397 -16.05 -20.62 23.22
N SER A 398 -15.20 -20.71 22.20
CA SER A 398 -14.87 -19.61 21.29
C SER A 398 -15.83 -19.60 20.10
N PRO A 399 -16.87 -18.73 20.10
CA PRO A 399 -17.79 -18.68 18.98
C PRO A 399 -17.11 -18.06 17.76
N LEU A 400 -17.56 -18.50 16.59
CA LEU A 400 -17.33 -17.79 15.33
C LEU A 400 -17.91 -16.37 15.43
N GLN A 401 -17.26 -15.41 14.78
CA GLN A 401 -17.66 -14.00 14.87
C GLN A 401 -17.72 -13.36 13.49
N VAL A 402 -18.72 -12.51 13.30
CA VAL A 402 -18.82 -11.60 12.16
C VAL A 402 -18.42 -10.22 12.64
N HIS A 403 -17.29 -9.73 12.15
CA HIS A 403 -16.77 -8.40 12.47
C HIS A 403 -17.03 -7.44 11.32
N MET A 404 -17.88 -6.45 11.55
CA MET A 404 -18.18 -5.40 10.58
C MET A 404 -17.04 -4.38 10.48
N HIS A 405 -16.55 -4.11 9.27
CA HIS A 405 -15.50 -3.12 9.06
C HIS A 405 -15.93 -1.69 9.40
N LYS A 406 -14.94 -0.81 9.59
CA LYS A 406 -15.21 0.62 9.81
C LYS A 406 -15.91 1.22 8.59
N GLY A 407 -17.05 1.89 8.82
CA GLY A 407 -17.91 2.44 7.78
C GLY A 407 -19.00 1.49 7.28
N ALA A 408 -18.99 0.21 7.71
CA ALA A 408 -20.01 -0.75 7.32
C ALA A 408 -21.40 -0.36 7.86
N SER A 409 -22.42 -0.59 7.05
CA SER A 409 -23.82 -0.33 7.34
C SER A 409 -24.74 -1.15 6.44
N GLN A 410 -26.06 -0.98 6.56
CA GLN A 410 -27.01 -1.52 5.59
C GLN A 410 -26.77 -1.03 4.15
N TYR A 411 -26.09 0.12 3.96
CA TYR A 411 -25.78 0.67 2.64
C TYR A 411 -24.46 0.16 2.05
N TRP A 412 -23.59 -0.39 2.90
CA TRP A 412 -22.32 -1.00 2.51
C TRP A 412 -21.99 -2.12 3.50
N PHE A 413 -22.29 -3.35 3.09
CA PHE A 413 -21.95 -4.54 3.86
C PHE A 413 -20.48 -4.87 3.58
N ALA A 414 -19.67 -4.85 4.63
CA ALA A 414 -18.27 -5.24 4.60
C ALA A 414 -17.91 -5.90 5.94
N ALA A 415 -17.54 -7.17 5.92
CA ALA A 415 -17.26 -7.93 7.13
C ALA A 415 -16.08 -8.90 6.99
N THR A 416 -15.42 -9.18 8.10
CA THR A 416 -14.46 -10.28 8.26
C THR A 416 -15.10 -11.38 9.11
N ILE A 417 -14.76 -12.64 8.80
CA ILE A 417 -15.10 -13.78 9.64
C ILE A 417 -13.92 -14.10 10.54
N GLU A 418 -14.14 -14.06 11.83
CA GLU A 418 -13.11 -14.25 12.86
C GLU A 418 -13.45 -15.47 13.73
N ASN A 419 -12.43 -16.05 14.36
CA ASN A 419 -12.55 -17.24 15.22
C ASN A 419 -13.29 -18.43 14.57
N ALA A 420 -13.11 -18.66 13.28
CA ALA A 420 -13.62 -19.87 12.63
C ALA A 420 -12.66 -21.05 12.86
N THR A 421 -13.20 -22.25 13.18
CA THR A 421 -12.39 -23.48 13.31
C THR A 421 -11.72 -23.88 12.00
N LEU A 422 -12.42 -23.65 10.89
CA LEU A 422 -11.99 -23.98 9.54
C LEU A 422 -11.99 -22.71 8.67
N ARG A 423 -11.18 -22.73 7.61
CA ARG A 423 -11.17 -21.64 6.62
C ARG A 423 -12.57 -21.45 6.02
N THR A 424 -12.95 -20.19 5.82
CA THR A 424 -14.24 -19.81 5.25
C THR A 424 -14.15 -19.79 3.74
N LYS A 425 -15.04 -20.54 3.06
CA LYS A 425 -15.11 -20.62 1.61
C LYS A 425 -16.16 -19.66 1.02
N LYS A 426 -17.24 -19.42 1.75
CA LYS A 426 -18.38 -18.63 1.26
C LYS A 426 -19.05 -17.89 2.41
N VAL A 427 -19.47 -16.65 2.15
CA VAL A 427 -20.34 -15.86 3.03
C VAL A 427 -21.58 -15.45 2.26
N GLU A 428 -22.74 -15.59 2.88
CA GLU A 428 -24.03 -15.21 2.35
C GLU A 428 -24.83 -14.43 3.38
N VAL A 429 -25.67 -13.51 2.92
CA VAL A 429 -26.42 -12.61 3.79
C VAL A 429 -27.89 -12.63 3.44
N SER A 430 -28.74 -12.72 4.47
CA SER A 430 -30.20 -12.71 4.37
C SER A 430 -30.78 -11.53 5.15
N SER A 431 -31.77 -10.86 4.56
CA SER A 431 -32.53 -9.78 5.21
C SER A 431 -33.98 -10.18 5.51
N ASP A 432 -34.29 -11.45 5.34
CA ASP A 432 -35.62 -12.04 5.45
C ASP A 432 -35.58 -13.34 6.26
N GLU A 433 -34.78 -13.34 7.33
CA GLU A 433 -34.69 -14.42 8.32
C GLU A 433 -34.39 -15.80 7.69
N GLY A 434 -33.54 -15.80 6.67
CA GLY A 434 -33.05 -17.00 5.98
C GLY A 434 -33.90 -17.47 4.80
N ALA A 435 -34.94 -16.74 4.40
CA ALA A 435 -35.76 -17.10 3.25
C ALA A 435 -35.01 -16.93 1.91
N THR A 436 -34.18 -15.88 1.78
CA THR A 436 -33.31 -15.66 0.62
C THR A 436 -31.89 -15.29 1.04
N TRP A 437 -30.92 -15.67 0.21
CA TRP A 437 -29.49 -15.50 0.50
C TRP A 437 -28.79 -14.82 -0.66
N LYS A 438 -28.07 -13.73 -0.36
CA LYS A 438 -27.20 -13.02 -1.30
C LYS A 438 -25.75 -13.40 -1.02
N ALA A 439 -25.04 -13.87 -2.03
CA ALA A 439 -23.62 -14.21 -1.90
C ALA A 439 -22.76 -12.94 -1.79
N ALA A 440 -21.90 -12.90 -0.78
CA ALA A 440 -20.86 -11.90 -0.65
C ALA A 440 -19.65 -12.29 -1.50
N THR A 441 -18.97 -11.29 -2.03
CA THR A 441 -17.71 -11.44 -2.76
C THR A 441 -16.56 -11.11 -1.81
N LEU A 442 -15.54 -11.96 -1.80
CA LEU A 442 -14.33 -11.65 -1.05
C LEU A 442 -13.51 -10.61 -1.81
N HIS A 443 -13.38 -9.43 -1.21
CA HIS A 443 -12.52 -8.37 -1.66
C HIS A 443 -11.24 -8.34 -0.83
N GLY A 444 -10.13 -8.05 -1.51
CA GLY A 444 -8.83 -8.09 -0.90
C GLY A 444 -8.64 -6.97 0.13
N PRO A 445 -8.00 -7.24 1.27
CA PRO A 445 -7.25 -8.48 1.52
C PRO A 445 -7.91 -9.48 2.51
N ASN A 446 -9.12 -9.24 3.03
CA ASN A 446 -9.94 -10.21 3.80
C ASN A 446 -11.33 -9.62 4.15
N MET A 447 -12.05 -9.13 3.14
CA MET A 447 -13.27 -8.36 3.35
C MET A 447 -14.41 -8.92 2.49
N TRP A 448 -15.43 -9.49 3.13
CA TRP A 448 -16.63 -9.99 2.45
C TRP A 448 -17.59 -8.83 2.22
N GLU A 449 -17.81 -8.49 0.95
CA GLU A 449 -18.68 -7.40 0.54
C GLU A 449 -19.92 -7.89 -0.24
N LEU A 450 -21.05 -7.19 -0.08
CA LEU A 450 -22.21 -7.36 -0.95
C LEU A 450 -22.29 -6.23 -1.96
N THR A 451 -22.72 -6.58 -3.18
CA THR A 451 -23.15 -5.57 -4.15
C THR A 451 -24.57 -5.08 -3.80
N GLY A 452 -24.73 -3.76 -3.66
CA GLY A 452 -26.00 -3.11 -3.38
C GLY A 452 -26.25 -2.88 -1.89
N THR A 453 -27.51 -2.61 -1.54
CA THR A 453 -27.91 -2.26 -0.17
C THR A 453 -28.86 -3.29 0.44
N LEU A 454 -28.87 -3.37 1.76
CA LEU A 454 -29.78 -4.17 2.57
C LEU A 454 -30.90 -3.27 3.12
N PRO A 455 -32.13 -3.79 3.27
CA PRO A 455 -33.30 -3.02 3.68
C PRO A 455 -33.34 -2.70 5.18
N SER A 456 -32.55 -3.40 5.99
CA SER A 456 -32.55 -3.33 7.45
C SER A 456 -31.15 -3.16 8.02
N ALA A 457 -31.06 -2.58 9.22
CA ALA A 457 -29.80 -2.43 9.96
C ALA A 457 -29.32 -3.71 10.64
N THR A 458 -30.06 -4.81 10.47
CA THR A 458 -29.70 -6.16 10.92
C THR A 458 -29.86 -7.15 9.77
N ALA A 459 -29.07 -8.22 9.77
CA ALA A 459 -29.18 -9.31 8.80
C ALA A 459 -28.74 -10.63 9.43
N TRP A 460 -29.11 -11.75 8.80
CA TRP A 460 -28.51 -13.05 9.11
C TRP A 460 -27.35 -13.29 8.16
N VAL A 461 -26.25 -13.81 8.69
CA VAL A 461 -25.04 -14.12 7.91
C VAL A 461 -24.81 -15.62 7.99
N ARG A 462 -24.88 -16.29 6.85
CA ARG A 462 -24.52 -17.70 6.71
C ARG A 462 -23.10 -17.76 6.19
N VAL A 463 -22.30 -18.57 6.86
CA VAL A 463 -20.90 -18.75 6.50
C VAL A 463 -20.67 -20.24 6.28
N THR A 464 -19.93 -20.58 5.22
CA THR A 464 -19.67 -21.97 4.81
C THR A 464 -18.18 -22.26 4.88
N SER A 465 -17.81 -23.35 5.54
CA SER A 465 -16.43 -23.83 5.64
C SER A 465 -15.90 -24.38 4.31
N ILE A 466 -14.59 -24.58 4.20
CA ILE A 466 -13.97 -25.30 3.07
C ILE A 466 -14.50 -26.73 2.88
N ASN A 467 -15.03 -27.35 3.94
CA ASN A 467 -15.61 -28.70 3.91
C ASN A 467 -17.10 -28.70 3.57
N GLY A 468 -17.75 -27.53 3.58
CA GLY A 468 -19.17 -27.38 3.28
C GLY A 468 -20.08 -27.25 4.51
N ASP A 469 -19.52 -27.24 5.72
CA ASP A 469 -20.27 -27.01 6.96
C ASP A 469 -20.78 -25.57 7.00
N GLU A 470 -22.01 -25.36 7.46
CA GLU A 470 -22.65 -24.04 7.49
C GLU A 470 -22.99 -23.61 8.92
N VAL A 471 -22.72 -22.35 9.25
CA VAL A 471 -23.14 -21.70 10.49
C VAL A 471 -23.90 -20.43 10.14
N ILE A 472 -25.03 -20.22 10.82
CA ILE A 472 -25.87 -19.04 10.64
C ILE A 472 -25.74 -18.15 11.87
N VAL A 473 -25.15 -16.98 11.66
CA VAL A 473 -25.09 -15.92 12.66
C VAL A 473 -26.34 -15.05 12.50
N LYS A 474 -27.24 -15.15 13.47
CA LYS A 474 -28.50 -14.40 13.48
C LYS A 474 -28.28 -12.98 13.98
N ASP A 475 -29.15 -12.08 13.52
CA ASP A 475 -29.28 -10.71 14.00
C ASP A 475 -27.96 -9.92 14.05
N VAL A 476 -27.11 -10.12 13.03
CA VAL A 476 -25.86 -9.38 12.86
C VAL A 476 -26.16 -7.91 12.71
N THR A 477 -25.63 -7.10 13.63
CA THR A 477 -25.81 -5.64 13.60
C THR A 477 -24.92 -5.02 12.52
N LEU A 478 -25.53 -4.44 11.50
CA LEU A 478 -24.83 -3.80 10.38
C LEU A 478 -24.42 -2.38 10.76
N ALA A 479 -23.39 -2.28 11.59
CA ALA A 479 -22.82 -1.01 12.00
C ALA A 479 -21.29 -1.09 12.12
N SER A 480 -20.64 0.03 11.86
CA SER A 480 -19.18 0.19 11.89
C SER A 480 -18.53 -0.41 13.14
N GLY A 481 -17.61 -1.36 12.97
CA GLY A 481 -16.81 -1.96 14.05
C GLY A 481 -17.61 -2.88 14.98
N LYS A 482 -18.83 -3.28 14.62
CA LYS A 482 -19.61 -4.21 15.44
C LYS A 482 -19.21 -5.64 15.20
N VAL A 483 -19.03 -6.37 16.29
CA VAL A 483 -18.78 -7.81 16.31
C VAL A 483 -20.04 -8.53 16.78
N THR A 484 -20.51 -9.48 16.00
CA THR A 484 -21.63 -10.37 16.37
C THR A 484 -21.12 -11.79 16.48
N LYS A 485 -21.39 -12.45 17.62
CA LYS A 485 -20.93 -13.80 17.90
C LYS A 485 -22.01 -14.82 17.53
N ALA A 486 -21.60 -15.90 16.88
CA ALA A 486 -22.43 -17.07 16.63
C ALA A 486 -22.71 -17.84 17.93
N THR A 487 -23.69 -18.74 17.89
CA THR A 487 -23.95 -19.69 18.99
C THR A 487 -23.09 -20.95 18.90
N GLU A 488 -22.45 -21.17 17.75
CA GLU A 488 -21.69 -22.37 17.42
C GLU A 488 -20.52 -22.03 16.49
N ASN A 489 -19.68 -23.02 16.23
CA ASN A 489 -18.59 -23.00 15.26
C ASN A 489 -18.70 -24.26 14.39
N TYR A 490 -18.07 -24.28 13.23
CA TYR A 490 -17.98 -25.53 12.44
C TYR A 490 -17.04 -26.54 13.09
#